data_AF-A0A7S6S6N6-F1
#
_entry.id   AF-A0A7S6S6N6-F1
#
_cell.length_a   1.000
_cell.length_b   1.000
_cell.length_c   1.000
_cell.angle_alpha   90.00
_cell.angle_beta   90.00
_cell.angle_gamma   90.00
#
_symmetry.space_group_name_H-M   'P 1'
#
loop_
_entity.id
_entity.type
_entity.pdbx_description
1 polymer ?
#
loop_
_entity_poly.entity_id
_entity_poly.type
_entity_poly.pdbx_seq_one_letter_code
_entity_poly.pdbx_strand_id
1 'polypeptide(L)' 'MSTNIENKPKQVTWFNGCGGRIGIVIGESGEHAYIGMALRHDEDDDVDHIMKYGAKFPLDAALSLPVSKRYTQTES' A
#
# COMPACT_ATOMS: atom_id res chain seq x y z
N MET A 1 21.06 -13.08 -10.34
CA MET A 1 20.39 -11.83 -10.73
C MET A 1 19.13 -11.74 -9.89
N SER A 2 19.04 -10.76 -8.98
CA SER A 2 17.85 -10.60 -8.14
C SER A 2 16.68 -10.22 -9.05
N THR A 3 15.68 -11.10 -9.13
CA THR A 3 14.34 -10.76 -9.60
C THR A 3 13.80 -9.71 -8.65
N ASN A 4 14.07 -8.45 -8.98
CA ASN A 4 13.42 -7.31 -8.35
C ASN A 4 11.98 -7.37 -8.85
N ILE A 5 11.17 -8.24 -8.22
CA ILE A 5 9.74 -8.24 -8.42
C ILE A 5 9.34 -6.85 -7.99
N GLU A 6 9.05 -5.98 -8.96
CA GLU A 6 8.36 -4.73 -8.72
C GLU A 6 7.09 -5.13 -7.99
N ASN A 7 7.11 -5.04 -6.67
CA ASN A 7 5.99 -5.44 -5.84
C ASN A 7 4.96 -4.33 -6.04
N LYS A 8 4.13 -4.46 -7.07
CA LYS A 8 3.12 -3.47 -7.40
C LYS A 8 2.05 -3.45 -6.30
N PRO A 9 1.34 -2.34 -6.08
CA PRO A 9 0.24 -2.35 -5.13
C PRO A 9 -0.95 -3.11 -5.74
N LYS A 10 -1.66 -3.87 -4.92
CA LYS A 10 -2.97 -4.45 -5.27
C LYS A 10 -4.09 -3.52 -4.86
N GLN A 11 -3.99 -3.01 -3.63
CA GLN A 11 -4.99 -2.12 -3.05
C GLN A 11 -4.38 -1.29 -1.94
N VAL A 12 -5.00 -0.14 -1.69
CA VAL A 12 -4.69 0.73 -0.57
C VAL A 12 -5.95 1.07 0.20
N THR A 13 -5.82 1.15 1.52
CA THR A 13 -6.81 1.73 2.42
C THR A 13 -6.24 2.97 3.08
N TRP A 14 -7.03 4.03 3.12
CA TRP A 14 -6.64 5.32 3.69
C TRP A 14 -7.45 5.67 4.93
N PHE A 15 -6.75 6.16 5.95
CA PHE A 15 -7.34 6.70 7.18
C PHE A 15 -6.91 8.15 7.35
N ASN A 16 -7.84 9.01 7.75
CA ASN A 16 -7.53 10.38 8.14
C ASN A 16 -7.36 10.41 9.66
N GLY A 17 -6.18 10.80 10.14
CA GLY A 17 -5.90 11.01 11.56
C GLY A 17 -5.55 12.47 11.85
N CYS A 18 -5.49 12.84 13.14
CA CYS A 18 -5.14 14.20 13.58
C CYS A 18 -3.72 14.67 13.20
N GLY A 19 -2.88 13.81 12.62
CA GLY A 19 -1.51 14.13 12.20
C GLY A 19 -1.23 13.93 10.70
N GLY A 20 -2.27 13.70 9.90
CA GLY A 20 -2.14 13.42 8.47
C GLY A 20 -2.87 12.14 8.04
N ARG A 21 -2.63 11.73 6.80
CA ARG A 21 -3.24 10.53 6.21
C ARG A 21 -2.35 9.33 6.44
N ILE A 22 -2.92 8.18 6.79
CA ILE A 22 -2.21 6.90 6.99
C ILE A 22 -2.71 5.92 5.94
N GLY A 23 -1.79 5.26 5.24
CA GLY A 23 -2.07 4.26 4.22
C GLY A 23 -1.71 2.86 4.69
N ILE A 24 -2.58 1.91 4.39
CA ILE A 24 -2.29 0.48 4.45
C ILE A 24 -2.34 -0.06 3.03
N VAL A 25 -1.20 -0.55 2.54
CA VAL A 25 -1.04 -1.06 1.17
C VAL A 25 -0.86 -2.57 1.21
N ILE A 26 -1.61 -3.28 0.39
CA ILE A 26 -1.41 -4.71 0.14
C ILE A 26 -0.67 -4.87 -1.18
N GLY A 27 0.43 -5.62 -1.17
CA GLY A 27 1.22 -5.92 -2.37
C GLY A 27 0.47 -6.80 -3.36
N GLU A 28 0.94 -6.85 -4.61
CA GLU A 28 0.28 -7.51 -5.74
C GLU A 28 -0.04 -8.98 -5.47
N SER A 29 0.91 -9.74 -4.92
CA SER A 29 0.71 -11.15 -4.57
C SER A 29 -0.38 -11.34 -3.51
N GLY A 30 -0.72 -10.29 -2.76
CA GLY A 30 -1.64 -10.35 -1.64
C GLY A 30 -1.07 -11.02 -0.40
N GLU A 31 0.23 -11.29 -0.35
CA GLU A 31 0.88 -12.00 0.77
C GLU A 31 1.42 -11.07 1.87
N HIS A 32 1.56 -9.78 1.56
CA HIS A 32 2.15 -8.79 2.47
C HIS A 32 1.31 -7.53 2.49
N ALA A 33 1.20 -6.93 3.68
CA ALA A 33 0.63 -5.62 3.88
C ALA A 33 1.64 -4.71 4.61
N TYR A 34 1.61 -3.43 4.27
CA TYR A 34 2.49 -2.40 4.83
C TYR A 34 1.67 -1.21 5.26
N ILE A 35 2.06 -0.57 6.37
CA ILE A 35 1.45 0.65 6.88
C ILE A 35 2.47 1.78 6.90
N GLY A 36 2.04 2.98 6.55
CA GLY A 36 2.85 4.20 6.70
C GLY A 36 2.04 5.48 6.55
N MET A 37 2.69 6.60 6.83
CA MET A 37 2.08 7.91 6.67
C MET A 37 2.17 8.37 5.21
N ALA A 38 1.10 8.96 4.71
CA ALA A 38 1.06 9.69 3.46
C ALA A 38 1.44 11.15 3.71
N LEU A 39 2.69 11.50 3.37
CA LEU A 39 3.26 12.82 3.56
C LEU A 39 3.57 13.51 2.23
N ARG A 40 3.34 12.83 1.10
CA ARG A 40 3.62 13.36 -0.22
C ARG A 40 2.40 14.06 -0.79
N HIS A 41 2.63 14.77 -1.90
CA HIS A 41 1.59 15.47 -2.62
C HIS A 41 0.83 14.57 -3.60
N ASP A 42 1.39 13.41 -3.95
CA ASP A 42 0.77 12.44 -4.85
C ASP A 42 0.49 11.12 -4.12
N GLU A 43 -0.68 10.55 -4.39
CA GLU A 43 -1.15 9.33 -3.72
C GLU A 43 -0.34 8.09 -4.12
N ASP A 44 0.05 7.99 -5.39
CA ASP A 44 0.78 6.82 -5.89
C ASP A 44 2.24 6.85 -5.41
N ASP A 45 2.85 8.03 -5.30
CA ASP A 45 4.16 8.19 -4.66
C ASP A 45 4.15 7.77 -3.17
N ASP A 46 3.06 8.07 -2.44
CA ASP A 46 2.91 7.63 -1.05
C ASP A 46 2.74 6.11 -0.96
N VAL A 47 1.98 5.50 -1.87
CA VAL A 47 1.83 4.05 -1.94
C VAL A 47 3.17 3.36 -2.22
N ASP A 48 3.93 3.83 -3.19
CA ASP A 48 5.26 3.30 -3.50
C ASP A 48 6.21 3.44 -2.32
N HIS A 49 6.16 4.57 -1.61
CA HIS A 49 6.95 4.77 -0.42
C HIS A 49 6.57 3.82 0.71
N ILE A 50 5.27 3.60 0.95
CA ILE A 50 4.77 2.69 1.98
C ILE A 50 5.16 1.24 1.66
N MET A 51 5.07 0.80 0.40
CA MET A 51 5.51 -0.55 0.04
C MET A 51 7.02 -0.75 0.23
N LYS A 52 7.83 0.30 -0.01
CA LYS A 52 9.28 0.20 0.06
C LYS A 52 9.84 0.38 1.48
N TYR A 53 9.21 1.23 2.29
CA TYR A 53 9.75 1.65 3.60
C TYR A 53 8.74 1.57 4.75
N GLY A 54 7.48 1.21 4.47
CA GLY A 54 6.44 1.07 5.48
C GLY A 54 6.71 -0.07 6.44
N ALA A 55 6.12 0.02 7.63
CA ALA A 55 6.17 -1.06 8.60
C ALA A 55 5.28 -2.22 8.13
N LYS A 56 5.69 -3.47 8.38
CA LYS A 56 4.82 -4.63 8.11
C LYS A 56 3.53 -4.52 8.93
N PHE A 57 2.41 -4.77 8.28
CA PHE A 57 1.09 -4.76 8.88
C PHE A 57 0.47 -6.17 8.81
N PRO A 58 -0.32 -6.60 9.81
CA PRO A 58 -0.99 -7.90 9.76
C PRO A 58 -1.91 -8.01 8.55
N LEU A 59 -1.65 -8.99 7.68
CA LEU A 59 -2.38 -9.16 6.42
C LEU A 59 -3.89 -9.39 6.65
N ASP A 60 -4.25 -10.27 7.58
CA ASP A 60 -5.66 -10.57 7.88
C ASP A 60 -6.43 -9.32 8.32
N ALA A 61 -5.78 -8.46 9.10
CA ALA A 61 -6.35 -7.18 9.48
C ALA A 61 -6.50 -6.28 8.24
N ALA A 62 -5.48 -6.17 7.39
CA ALA A 62 -5.54 -5.33 6.18
C ALA A 62 -6.67 -5.75 5.22
N LEU A 63 -6.89 -7.05 5.06
CA LEU A 63 -7.95 -7.60 4.20
C LEU A 63 -9.36 -7.32 4.74
N SER A 64 -9.51 -7.11 6.05
CA SER A 64 -10.79 -6.77 6.66
C SER A 64 -11.18 -5.29 6.52
N LEU A 65 -10.25 -4.44 6.07
CA LEU A 65 -10.46 -2.99 5.99
C LEU A 65 -11.17 -2.57 4.69
N PRO A 66 -11.92 -1.45 4.72
CA PRO A 66 -12.59 -0.94 3.53
C PRO A 66 -11.57 -0.41 2.51
N VAL A 67 -11.59 -0.98 1.31
CA VAL A 67 -10.64 -0.58 0.25
C VAL A 67 -10.95 0.83 -0.25
N SER A 68 -9.94 1.70 -0.28
CA SER A 68 -10.08 3.05 -0.84
C SER A 68 -9.80 3.09 -2.34
N LYS A 69 -8.75 2.41 -2.80
CA LYS A 69 -8.40 2.28 -4.23
C LYS A 69 -7.89 0.87 -4.51
N ARG A 70 -8.34 0.30 -5.62
CA ARG A 70 -7.79 -0.93 -6.21
C ARG A 70 -6.93 -0.55 -7.40
N TYR A 71 -5.76 -1.16 -7.48
CA TYR A 71 -4.86 -1.01 -8.60
C TYR A 71 -5.13 -2.20 -9.53
N THR A 72 -5.83 -1.93 -10.64
CA THR A 72 -5.98 -2.92 -11.70
C THR A 72 -4.67 -3.03 -12.45
N GLN A 73 -4.21 -4.25 -12.75
CA GLN A 73 -3.14 -4.43 -13.72
C GLN A 73 -3.61 -3.83 -15.04
N THR A 74 -3.03 -2.71 -15.45
CA THR A 74 -3.06 -2.36 -16.86
C THR A 74 -2.10 -3.34 -17.53
N GLU A 75 -2.65 -4.38 -18.16
CA GLU A 75 -1.89 -5.21 -19.10
C GLU A 75 -1.16 -4.27 -20.06
N SER A 76 0.17 -4.34 -20.07
CA SER A 76 1.03 -3.65 -21.03
C SER A 76 1.60 -4.66 -22.00
#